data_AF-A0A261CFD9-F1
#
_entry.id   AF-A0A261CFD9-F1
#
_cell.length_a   1.000
_cell.length_b   1.000
_cell.length_c   1.000
_cell.angle_alpha   90.00
_cell.angle_beta   90.00
_cell.angle_gamma   90.00
#
_symmetry.space_group_name_H-M   'P 1'
#
loop_
_entity.id
_entity.type
_entity.pdbx_description
1 polymer ?
#
loop_
_entity_poly.entity_id
_entity_poly.type
_entity_poly.pdbx_seq_one_letter_code
_entity_poly.pdbx_strand_id
1 'polypeptide(L)'
;MTAKIFIVVFLLLLASVLEARSSDEIEYATESLTKKELQEMVSEFLKKRNHEYKRRHRHDGACGAKAVRKIGKLCPSFCNIVDETLLIELCTNHLEDKEIVDRCCP
;
A
#
# COMPACT_ATOMS: atom_id res chain seq x y z
N MET A 1 30.81 15.95 -0.59
CA MET A 1 30.58 16.47 -1.97
C MET A 1 29.79 15.47 -2.83
N THR A 2 30.04 14.17 -2.68
CA THR A 2 29.36 13.09 -3.43
C THR A 2 27.83 13.07 -3.27
N ALA A 3 27.28 13.24 -2.07
CA ALA A 3 25.83 13.17 -1.83
C ALA A 3 25.01 14.21 -2.63
N LYS A 4 25.55 15.41 -2.85
CA LYS A 4 24.88 16.47 -3.63
C LYS A 4 24.78 16.09 -5.11
N ILE A 5 25.80 15.41 -5.63
CA ILE A 5 25.83 14.92 -7.01
C ILE A 5 24.79 13.81 -7.19
N PHE A 6 24.67 12.88 -6.23
CA PHE A 6 23.65 11.84 -6.26
C PHE A 6 22.21 12.40 -6.28
N ILE A 7 21.93 13.45 -5.50
CA ILE A 7 20.60 14.08 -5.48
C ILE A 7 20.28 14.73 -6.82
N VAL A 8 21.24 15.42 -7.44
CA VAL A 8 21.05 16.06 -8.75
C VAL A 8 20.82 15.01 -9.84
N VAL A 9 21.58 13.91 -9.83
CA VAL A 9 21.40 12.80 -10.78
C VAL A 9 20.04 12.12 -10.60
N PHE A 10 19.61 11.93 -9.35
CA PHE A 10 18.32 11.31 -9.05
C PHE A 10 17.13 12.18 -9.50
N LEU A 11 17.22 13.51 -9.31
CA LEU A 11 16.20 14.44 -9.77
C LEU A 11 16.09 14.49 -11.31
N LEU A 12 17.22 14.43 -12.02
CA LEU A 12 17.23 14.37 -13.49
C LEU A 12 16.60 13.07 -14.02
N LEU A 13 16.81 11.94 -13.34
CA LEU A 13 16.18 10.66 -13.70
C LEU A 13 14.66 10.65 -13.44
N LEU A 14 14.19 11.32 -12.38
CA LEU A 14 12.75 11.44 -12.13
C LEU A 14 12.05 12.33 -13.17
N ALA A 15 12.71 13.39 -13.63
CA ALA A 15 12.16 14.28 -14.65
C ALA A 15 11.98 13.56 -16.00
N SER A 16 12.95 12.75 -16.43
CA SER A 16 12.85 12.01 -17.70
C SER A 16 11.77 10.91 -17.68
N VAL A 17 11.51 10.29 -16.52
CA VAL A 17 10.40 9.33 -16.36
C VAL A 17 9.03 10.02 -16.41
N LEU A 18 8.94 11.28 -15.95
CA LEU A 18 7.71 12.06 -16.03
C LEU A 18 7.38 12.46 -17.48
N GLU A 19 8.38 12.89 -18.25
CA GLU A 19 8.21 13.21 -19.68
C GLU A 19 7.90 11.95 -20.50
N ALA A 20 8.49 10.80 -20.17
CA ALA A 20 8.18 9.53 -20.82
C ALA A 20 6.75 9.04 -20.56
N ARG A 21 6.09 9.49 -19.47
CA ARG A 21 4.67 9.21 -19.20
C ARG A 21 3.70 10.24 -19.75
N SER A 22 4.17 11.34 -20.35
CA SER A 22 3.29 12.36 -20.95
C SER A 22 3.06 12.16 -22.45
N SER A 23 3.50 11.04 -23.04
CA SER A 23 3.25 10.68 -24.44
C SER A 23 2.11 9.69 -24.65
N ASP A 24 1.42 9.25 -23.58
CA ASP A 24 0.13 8.60 -23.73
C ASP A 24 -0.96 9.67 -23.65
N GLU A 25 -1.60 9.89 -24.79
CA GLU A 25 -2.74 10.75 -25.03
C GLU A 25 -3.76 10.69 -23.88
N ILE A 26 -3.79 11.75 -23.06
CA ILE A 26 -5.01 12.09 -22.36
C ILE A 26 -5.70 13.14 -23.23
N GLU A 27 -6.47 12.64 -24.19
CA GLU A 27 -7.54 13.37 -24.83
C GLU A 27 -8.53 13.78 -23.72
N TYR A 28 -8.25 14.89 -23.05
CA TYR A 28 -9.25 15.56 -22.23
C TYR A 28 -10.30 16.08 -23.21
N ALA A 29 -11.30 15.25 -23.47
CA ALA A 29 -12.60 15.70 -23.90
C ALA A 29 -13.09 16.69 -22.85
N THR A 30 -12.78 17.97 -23.03
CA THR A 30 -13.46 19.08 -22.38
C THR A 30 -14.87 19.13 -22.95
N GLU A 31 -15.70 18.15 -22.60
CA GLU A 31 -17.13 18.41 -22.49
C GLU A 31 -17.27 19.54 -21.47
N SER A 32 -18.00 20.58 -21.87
CA SER A 32 -18.15 21.82 -21.13
C SER A 32 -18.89 21.56 -19.81
N LEU A 33 -18.12 21.15 -18.79
CA LEU A 33 -18.63 20.89 -17.45
C LEU A 33 -19.44 22.09 -16.99
N THR A 34 -20.74 21.90 -16.82
CA THR A 34 -21.63 23.00 -16.47
C THR A 34 -21.32 23.43 -15.04
N LYS A 35 -21.51 24.72 -14.72
CA LYS A 35 -21.23 25.27 -13.37
C LYS A 35 -21.87 24.47 -12.23
N LYS A 36 -22.98 23.77 -12.52
CA LYS A 36 -23.69 22.90 -11.57
C LYS A 36 -22.89 21.64 -11.24
N GLU A 37 -22.34 20.96 -12.25
CA GLU A 37 -21.53 19.75 -12.07
C GLU A 37 -20.21 20.07 -11.35
N LEU A 38 -19.61 21.21 -11.66
CA LEU A 38 -18.39 21.67 -10.97
C LEU A 38 -18.68 21.99 -9.50
N GLN A 39 -19.83 22.61 -9.21
CA GLN A 39 -20.27 22.91 -7.85
C GLN A 39 -20.62 21.64 -7.07
N GLU A 40 -21.20 20.64 -7.72
CA GLU A 40 -21.53 19.34 -7.13
C GLU A 40 -20.24 18.57 -6.78
N MET A 41 -19.28 18.50 -7.71
CA MET A 41 -17.98 17.87 -7.48
C MET A 41 -17.21 18.57 -6.34
N VAL A 42 -17.18 19.90 -6.31
CA VAL A 42 -16.53 20.67 -5.22
C VAL A 42 -17.25 20.43 -3.89
N SER A 43 -18.59 20.33 -3.89
CA SER A 43 -19.35 20.04 -2.68
C SER A 43 -19.11 18.63 -2.14
N GLU A 44 -18.84 17.67 -3.03
CA GLU A 44 -18.50 16.30 -2.68
C GLU A 44 -17.08 16.19 -2.09
N PHE A 45 -16.13 16.98 -2.60
CA PHE A 45 -14.79 17.11 -2.02
C PHE A 45 -14.79 17.83 -0.66
N LEU A 46 -15.65 18.84 -0.47
CA LEU A 46 -15.79 19.57 0.79
C LEU A 46 -16.63 18.84 1.83
N LYS A 47 -17.36 17.79 1.44
CA LYS A 47 -18.07 16.92 2.36
C LYS A 47 -17.03 16.24 3.24
N LYS A 48 -16.82 16.80 4.43
CA LYS A 48 -15.93 16.31 5.48
C LYS A 48 -16.13 14.81 5.60
N ARG A 49 -15.22 14.03 5.01
CA ARG A 49 -15.22 12.59 5.15
C ARG A 49 -15.05 12.35 6.64
N ASN A 50 -16.15 12.02 7.32
CA ASN A 50 -16.12 11.36 8.61
C ASN A 50 -15.56 9.97 8.34
N HIS A 51 -14.26 9.94 8.05
CA HIS A 51 -13.49 8.75 8.23
C HIS A 51 -13.45 8.53 9.74
N GLU A 52 -14.48 7.85 10.27
CA GLU A 52 -14.27 6.88 11.31
C GLU A 52 -13.33 5.80 10.72
N TYR A 53 -12.06 6.18 10.52
CA TYR A 53 -10.99 5.23 10.68
C TYR A 53 -11.17 4.75 12.11
N LYS A 54 -11.82 3.59 12.27
CA LYS A 54 -11.66 2.75 13.45
C LYS A 54 -10.17 2.85 13.77
N ARG A 55 -9.86 3.52 14.88
CA ARG A 55 -8.48 3.65 15.37
C ARG A 55 -8.03 2.22 15.60
N ARG A 56 -7.43 1.59 14.57
CA ARG A 56 -6.75 0.32 14.71
C ARG A 56 -5.75 0.59 15.82
N HIS A 57 -5.95 -0.12 16.93
CA HIS A 57 -5.14 0.04 18.10
C HIS A 57 -3.68 -0.02 17.66
N ARG A 58 -2.96 1.09 17.88
CA ARG A 58 -1.51 1.18 17.78
C ARG A 58 -0.89 0.14 18.70
N HIS A 59 -0.78 -1.10 18.22
CA HIS A 59 0.17 -2.09 18.70
C HIS A 59 1.27 -2.34 17.64
N ASP A 60 1.38 -1.41 16.68
CA ASP A 60 2.12 -1.45 15.41
C ASP A 60 3.66 -1.52 15.51
N GLY A 61 4.22 -1.83 16.67
CA GLY A 61 5.68 -2.00 16.80
C GLY A 61 6.14 -3.44 16.78
N ALA A 62 5.35 -4.36 17.37
CA ALA A 62 5.88 -5.65 17.80
C ALA A 62 5.25 -6.86 17.10
N CYS A 63 4.15 -6.68 16.34
CA CYS A 63 3.49 -7.84 15.76
C CYS A 63 4.28 -8.46 14.60
N GLY A 64 4.78 -7.66 13.65
CA GLY A 64 5.52 -8.20 12.50
C GLY A 64 6.67 -9.12 12.89
N ALA A 65 7.51 -8.71 13.85
CA ALA A 65 8.62 -9.54 14.33
C ALA A 65 8.16 -10.81 15.06
N LYS A 66 7.04 -10.74 15.82
CA LYS A 66 6.45 -11.92 16.48
C LYS A 66 5.82 -12.87 15.47
N ALA A 67 5.14 -12.35 14.46
CA ALA A 67 4.53 -13.10 13.37
C ALA A 67 5.60 -13.82 12.56
N VAL A 68 6.66 -13.13 12.12
CA VAL A 68 7.80 -13.76 11.42
C VAL A 68 8.46 -14.84 12.28
N ARG A 69 8.69 -14.59 13.57
CA ARG A 69 9.22 -15.63 14.48
C ARG A 69 8.29 -16.83 14.63
N LYS A 70 6.97 -16.60 14.63
CA LYS A 70 5.98 -17.68 14.75
C LYS A 70 5.96 -18.52 13.47
N ILE A 71 5.90 -17.87 12.30
CA ILE A 71 6.03 -18.51 10.99
C ILE A 71 7.33 -19.33 10.92
N GLY A 72 8.48 -18.75 11.25
CA GLY A 72 9.76 -19.48 11.18
C GLY A 72 9.89 -20.65 12.17
N LYS A 73 9.02 -20.74 13.18
CA LYS A 73 8.96 -21.91 14.10
C LYS A 73 8.01 -22.99 13.59
N LEU A 74 6.89 -22.59 12.99
CA LEU A 74 5.82 -23.49 12.57
C LEU A 74 6.02 -24.01 11.14
N CYS A 75 6.56 -23.16 10.27
CA CYS A 75 6.85 -23.49 8.88
C CYS A 75 8.23 -24.17 8.77
N PRO A 76 8.28 -25.41 8.26
CA PRO A 76 9.52 -26.03 7.83
C PRO A 76 10.23 -25.21 6.75
N SER A 77 11.57 -25.29 6.71
CA SER A 77 12.42 -24.57 5.76
C SER A 77 12.18 -24.93 4.28
N PHE A 78 11.49 -26.03 4.01
CA PHE A 78 11.13 -26.52 2.68
C PHE A 78 9.74 -26.06 2.21
N CYS A 79 9.03 -25.29 3.02
CA CYS A 79 7.74 -24.75 2.63
C CYS A 79 7.86 -23.39 1.95
N ASN A 80 7.11 -23.21 0.88
CA ASN A 80 6.98 -21.92 0.21
C ASN A 80 5.79 -21.19 0.80
N ILE A 81 6.04 -20.05 1.45
CA ILE A 81 4.98 -19.13 1.85
C ILE A 81 4.38 -18.55 0.56
N VAL A 82 3.29 -19.14 0.09
CA VAL A 82 2.52 -18.64 -1.07
C VAL A 82 1.60 -17.49 -0.65
N ASP A 83 1.23 -17.45 0.63
CA ASP A 83 0.24 -16.52 1.14
C ASP A 83 0.86 -15.20 1.66
N GLU A 84 0.78 -14.17 0.84
CA GLU A 84 1.25 -12.81 1.16
C GLU A 84 0.44 -12.14 2.30
N THR A 85 -0.76 -12.65 2.58
CA THR A 85 -1.65 -12.09 3.61
C THR A 85 -1.48 -12.73 4.98
N LEU A 86 -0.82 -13.89 5.06
CA LEU A 86 -0.59 -14.64 6.30
C LEU A 86 0.04 -13.78 7.40
N LEU A 87 1.00 -12.92 7.04
CA LEU A 87 1.69 -12.00 7.96
C LEU A 87 0.76 -10.94 8.53
N ILE A 88 -0.16 -10.42 7.71
CA ILE A 88 -1.15 -9.43 8.11
C ILE A 88 -2.19 -10.10 9.00
N GLU A 89 -2.69 -11.26 8.60
CA GLU A 89 -3.71 -12.01 9.34
C GLU A 89 -3.21 -12.52 10.69
N LEU A 90 -1.94 -12.93 10.80
CA LEU A 90 -1.30 -13.23 12.09
C LEU A 90 -1.30 -12.05 13.06
N CYS A 91 -1.39 -10.83 12.52
CA CYS A 91 -1.38 -9.59 13.28
C CYS A 91 -2.75 -8.98 13.51
N THR A 92 -3.73 -9.28 12.67
CA THR A 92 -5.10 -8.75 12.78
C THR A 92 -6.09 -9.76 13.34
N ASN A 93 -5.84 -11.04 13.12
CA ASN A 93 -6.73 -12.15 13.46
C ASN A 93 -6.02 -13.12 14.43
N HIS A 94 -6.81 -13.90 15.15
CA HIS A 94 -6.29 -14.95 16.01
C HIS A 94 -6.24 -16.27 15.22
N LEU A 95 -5.15 -16.48 14.48
CA LEU A 95 -4.92 -17.71 13.71
C LEU A 95 -4.42 -18.84 14.63
N GLU A 96 -4.95 -20.04 14.41
CA GLU A 96 -4.46 -21.26 15.07
C GLU A 96 -3.17 -21.75 14.43
N ASP A 97 -2.36 -22.48 15.21
CA ASP A 97 -1.06 -22.99 14.73
C ASP A 97 -1.22 -23.92 13.53
N LYS A 98 -2.30 -24.71 13.49
CA LYS A 98 -2.62 -25.58 12.35
C LYS A 98 -2.91 -24.78 11.08
N GLU A 99 -3.73 -23.73 11.17
CA GLU A 99 -4.06 -22.88 10.03
C GLU A 99 -2.82 -22.18 9.47
N ILE A 100 -1.89 -21.79 10.33
CA ILE A 100 -0.62 -21.18 9.92
C ILE A 100 0.22 -22.20 9.15
N VAL A 101 0.31 -23.44 9.62
CA VAL A 101 1.04 -24.52 8.92
C VAL A 101 0.41 -24.83 7.57
N ASP A 102 -0.91 -25.01 7.53
CA ASP A 102 -1.65 -25.34 6.30
C ASP A 102 -1.50 -24.23 5.24
N ARG A 103 -1.47 -22.95 5.64
CA ARG A 103 -1.26 -21.82 4.71
C ARG A 103 0.18 -21.63 4.28
N CYS A 104 1.12 -22.03 5.13
CA CYS A 104 2.54 -21.94 4.84
C CYS A 104 3.05 -23.10 3.99
N CYS A 105 2.41 -24.27 4.13
CA CYS A 105 2.73 -25.54 3.47
C CYS A 105 1.44 -26.20 2.95
N PRO A 106 0.75 -25.60 1.96
CA PRO A 106 -0.45 -26.19 1.38
C PRO A 106 -0.18 -27.53 0.67
#